data_AF-A0A1I8Q110-F1
#
_entry.id   AF-A0A1I8Q110-F1
#
_cell.length_a   1.000
_cell.length_b   1.000
_cell.length_c   1.000
_cell.angle_alpha   90.00
_cell.angle_beta   90.00
_cell.angle_gamma   90.00
#
_symmetry.space_group_name_H-M   'P 1'
#
loop_
_entity.id
_entity.type
_entity.pdbx_description
1 polymer ?
#
loop_
_entity_poly.entity_id
_entity_poly.type
_entity_poly.pdbx_seq_one_letter_code
_entity_poly.pdbx_strand_id
1 'polypeptide(L)'
;MEILSLNRNCIKFLQHFRPGMLSPGVESLVQAQQVRHRQTKHWNPKFKKLRKLKFVKMDLPDFNEKSSDLPKEELKKRMKERGYVPPRPWLERPFHISCTGGIFEPYVPPEGDGKKSFISTAGAKQKFEFLEKKSKSMLAVRKIRGYEEDFDTDNFASTAQDIYIAGHKYMAAKDKHKLREYITERCYPEMMHNVKDKTIHWSFLKSLEPPRMVHARVTDVISKENLFAQVTVRFHTQQLLAIYDRFGRLMHGSEIVAKDVLEYVVFEKHISNEYGRWRLHDKIIPDWLPPKQPAPITYQLIEETVEEEATTETPKQLEEGQKKLEATEPEQAQVVASSSASSTSKPNATAI
;
A
#
# COMPACT_ATOMS: atom_id res chain seq x y z
N MET A 1 -23.58 -66.51 -53.59
CA MET A 1 -22.20 -66.72 -54.09
C MET A 1 -21.32 -66.88 -52.87
N GLU A 2 -21.20 -68.12 -52.44
CA GLU A 2 -20.27 -68.59 -51.40
C GLU A 2 -18.81 -68.48 -51.87
N ILE A 3 -17.89 -68.66 -50.92
CA ILE A 3 -16.55 -69.32 -50.97
C ILE A 3 -15.71 -68.63 -49.88
N LEU A 4 -15.68 -69.17 -48.66
CA LEU A 4 -14.66 -70.09 -48.12
C LEU A 4 -13.24 -69.50 -48.05
N SER A 5 -12.70 -69.38 -46.84
CA SER A 5 -11.50 -70.15 -46.44
C SER A 5 -11.11 -69.88 -44.99
N LEU A 6 -11.15 -70.98 -44.24
CA LEU A 6 -10.55 -71.16 -42.92
C LEU A 6 -9.02 -71.06 -43.02
N ASN A 7 -8.39 -70.54 -41.97
CA ASN A 7 -7.09 -71.05 -41.52
C ASN A 7 -7.04 -71.03 -39.99
N ARG A 8 -7.25 -72.22 -39.42
CA ARG A 8 -6.91 -72.59 -38.05
C ARG A 8 -5.41 -72.85 -38.00
N ASN A 9 -4.70 -72.22 -37.07
CA ASN A 9 -3.49 -72.82 -36.51
C ASN A 9 -3.62 -72.86 -34.99
N CYS A 10 -3.88 -74.07 -34.54
CA CYS A 10 -3.91 -74.50 -33.17
C CYS A 10 -2.48 -74.55 -32.62
N ILE A 11 -2.23 -73.92 -31.48
CA ILE A 11 -1.26 -74.45 -30.53
C ILE A 11 -2.00 -74.62 -29.21
N LYS A 12 -2.44 -75.86 -29.00
CA LYS A 12 -2.85 -76.38 -27.70
C LYS A 12 -1.57 -76.61 -26.89
N PHE A 13 -1.42 -75.90 -25.79
CA PHE A 13 -0.68 -76.42 -24.63
C PHE A 13 -1.69 -76.57 -23.50
N LEU A 14 -2.30 -77.75 -23.47
CA LEU A 14 -2.98 -78.27 -22.29
C LEU A 14 -2.17 -79.49 -21.89
N GLN A 15 -1.32 -79.37 -20.87
CA GLN A 15 -0.92 -80.54 -20.10
C GLN A 15 -0.53 -80.16 -18.67
N HIS A 16 -1.51 -80.35 -17.78
CA HIS A 16 -1.39 -80.97 -16.46
C HIS A 16 -0.43 -80.36 -15.43
N PHE A 17 -0.99 -79.56 -14.52
CA PHE A 17 -0.72 -79.72 -13.09
C PHE A 17 -2.05 -79.88 -12.36
N ARG A 18 -2.33 -81.09 -11.87
CA ARG A 18 -3.41 -81.30 -10.89
C ARG A 18 -2.98 -80.66 -9.56
N PRO A 19 -3.92 -80.05 -8.81
CA PRO A 19 -3.62 -79.36 -7.57
C PRO A 19 -3.44 -80.40 -6.47
N GLY A 20 -2.24 -80.50 -5.93
CA GLY A 20 -1.92 -81.35 -4.80
C GLY A 20 -0.80 -80.72 -4.01
N MET A 21 -1.16 -80.18 -2.84
CA MET A 21 -0.27 -79.73 -1.78
C MET A 21 0.75 -78.63 -2.14
N LEU A 22 0.33 -77.38 -2.05
CA LEU A 22 1.21 -76.29 -1.61
C LEU A 22 0.49 -75.41 -0.59
N SER A 23 1.21 -75.15 0.50
CA SER A 23 0.93 -74.41 1.74
C SER A 23 -0.07 -73.23 1.68
N PRO A 24 -0.94 -73.04 2.71
CA PRO A 24 -1.94 -71.97 2.81
C PRO A 24 -1.34 -70.59 3.16
N GLY A 25 -0.10 -70.31 2.75
CA GLY A 25 0.65 -69.11 3.18
C GLY A 25 1.10 -68.18 2.07
N VAL A 26 1.04 -68.58 0.79
CA VAL A 26 1.66 -67.80 -0.32
C VAL A 26 0.62 -67.16 -1.25
N GLU A 27 -0.67 -67.51 -1.13
CA GLU A 27 -1.74 -66.88 -1.92
C GLU A 27 -2.09 -65.45 -1.47
N SER A 28 -1.66 -65.03 -0.28
CA SER A 28 -2.00 -63.73 0.32
C SER A 28 -1.19 -62.54 -0.23
N LEU A 29 0.00 -62.76 -0.80
CA LEU A 29 0.87 -61.66 -1.28
C LEU A 29 0.64 -61.25 -2.74
N VAL A 30 -0.14 -62.01 -3.52
CA VAL A 30 -0.37 -61.70 -4.95
C VAL A 30 -1.67 -60.90 -5.17
N GLN A 31 -2.52 -60.74 -4.16
CA GLN A 31 -3.85 -60.11 -4.31
C GLN A 31 -4.10 -58.91 -3.39
N ALA A 32 -3.06 -58.15 -3.06
CA ALA A 32 -3.24 -56.80 -2.52
C ALA A 32 -2.74 -55.73 -3.50
N GLN A 33 -2.97 -55.92 -4.80
CA GLN A 33 -3.01 -54.76 -5.69
C GLN A 33 -4.20 -53.92 -5.22
N GLN A 34 -3.94 -52.86 -4.45
CA GLN A 34 -4.95 -51.86 -4.10
C GLN A 34 -5.46 -51.24 -5.40
N VAL A 35 -6.46 -51.87 -6.02
CA VAL A 35 -7.21 -51.32 -7.13
C VAL A 35 -8.07 -50.22 -6.52
N ARG A 36 -7.51 -49.01 -6.46
CA ARG A 36 -8.30 -47.81 -6.17
C ARG A 36 -9.31 -47.69 -7.31
N HIS A 37 -10.55 -48.11 -7.07
CA HIS A 37 -11.68 -47.82 -7.95
C HIS A 37 -11.97 -46.30 -7.90
N ARG A 38 -11.13 -45.50 -8.56
CA ARG A 38 -11.46 -44.13 -8.94
C ARG A 38 -12.50 -44.21 -10.06
N GLN A 39 -13.78 -44.34 -9.69
CA GLN A 39 -14.90 -44.50 -10.64
C GLN A 39 -15.19 -43.27 -11.52
N THR A 40 -14.42 -42.19 -11.41
CA THR A 40 -14.63 -40.96 -12.18
C THR A 40 -13.72 -40.81 -13.41
N LYS A 41 -12.86 -41.81 -13.72
CA LYS A 41 -11.99 -41.77 -14.91
C LYS A 41 -12.24 -42.99 -15.80
N HIS A 42 -12.61 -42.76 -17.05
CA HIS A 42 -12.74 -43.83 -18.05
C HIS A 42 -11.39 -44.57 -18.20
N TRP A 43 -11.41 -45.90 -18.01
CA TRP A 43 -10.23 -46.78 -18.07
C TRP A 43 -9.55 -46.85 -19.45
N ASN A 44 -10.30 -46.66 -20.54
CA ASN A 44 -9.87 -46.92 -21.91
C ASN A 44 -8.53 -46.20 -22.26
N PRO A 45 -7.51 -46.92 -22.74
CA PRO A 45 -6.20 -46.37 -23.10
C PRO A 45 -6.25 -45.23 -24.12
N LYS A 46 -7.26 -45.22 -25.00
CA LYS A 46 -7.49 -44.16 -26.00
C LYS A 46 -7.56 -42.77 -25.36
N PHE A 47 -8.13 -42.66 -24.16
CA PHE A 47 -8.30 -41.40 -23.43
C PHE A 47 -7.12 -41.07 -22.49
N LYS A 48 -6.01 -41.84 -22.50
CA LYS A 48 -4.84 -41.58 -21.63
C LYS A 48 -4.21 -40.20 -21.92
N LYS A 49 -4.08 -39.83 -23.20
CA LYS A 49 -3.54 -38.52 -23.61
C LYS A 49 -4.46 -37.37 -23.16
N LEU A 50 -5.77 -37.52 -23.37
CA LEU A 50 -6.77 -36.53 -22.93
C LEU A 50 -6.83 -36.40 -21.41
N ARG A 51 -6.66 -37.50 -20.66
CA ARG A 51 -6.53 -37.48 -19.19
C ARG A 51 -5.28 -36.73 -18.72
N LYS A 52 -4.18 -36.79 -19.48
CA LYS A 52 -2.96 -36.01 -19.20
C LYS A 52 -3.21 -34.51 -19.49
N LEU A 53 -3.87 -34.21 -20.60
CA LEU A 53 -4.19 -32.83 -21.02
C LEU A 53 -5.20 -32.10 -20.12
N LYS A 54 -6.00 -32.83 -19.33
CA LYS A 54 -6.90 -32.23 -18.31
C LYS A 54 -6.14 -31.37 -17.29
N PHE A 55 -4.89 -31.73 -16.98
CA PHE A 55 -4.05 -30.98 -16.05
C PHE A 55 -3.13 -30.06 -16.85
N VAL A 56 -3.61 -28.85 -17.11
CA VAL A 56 -2.78 -27.78 -17.66
C VAL A 56 -2.07 -27.12 -16.49
N LYS A 57 -0.74 -27.20 -16.46
CA LYS A 57 0.06 -26.40 -15.52
C LYS A 57 0.01 -24.95 -16.03
N MET A 58 -0.63 -24.08 -15.26
CA MET A 58 -0.66 -22.64 -15.50
C MET A 58 0.27 -22.01 -14.47
N ASP A 59 1.17 -21.16 -14.92
CA ASP A 59 1.99 -20.36 -14.02
C ASP A 59 1.11 -19.26 -13.44
N LEU A 60 0.83 -19.35 -12.15
CA LEU A 60 0.00 -18.38 -11.44
C LEU A 60 0.86 -17.15 -11.12
N PRO A 61 0.32 -15.93 -11.27
CA PRO A 61 0.98 -14.73 -10.77
C PRO A 61 1.19 -14.77 -9.26
N ASP A 62 2.32 -14.26 -8.79
CA ASP A 62 2.54 -14.03 -7.37
C ASP A 62 1.64 -12.89 -6.88
N PHE A 63 0.70 -13.22 -6.00
CA PHE A 63 -0.29 -12.27 -5.48
C PHE A 63 0.28 -11.35 -4.37
N ASN A 64 1.46 -11.67 -3.85
CA ASN A 64 2.11 -10.91 -2.79
C ASN A 64 3.01 -9.78 -3.34
N GLU A 65 3.37 -9.82 -4.63
CA GLU A 65 4.16 -8.78 -5.27
C GLU A 65 3.29 -7.54 -5.55
N LYS A 66 3.68 -6.39 -5.00
CA LYS A 66 3.01 -5.12 -5.32
C LYS A 66 3.57 -4.58 -6.63
N SER A 67 2.67 -4.11 -7.50
CA SER A 67 3.05 -3.51 -8.79
C SER A 67 3.88 -2.23 -8.67
N SER A 68 3.91 -1.60 -7.49
CA SER A 68 4.72 -0.40 -7.19
C SER A 68 6.21 -0.70 -7.05
N ASP A 69 6.54 -1.91 -6.58
CA ASP A 69 7.89 -2.25 -6.15
C ASP A 69 8.71 -2.81 -7.33
N LEU A 70 8.02 -3.16 -8.42
CA LEU A 70 8.62 -3.68 -9.64
C LEU A 70 9.14 -2.56 -10.54
N PRO A 71 10.31 -2.73 -11.17
CA PRO A 71 10.77 -1.82 -12.20
C PRO A 71 9.77 -1.80 -13.36
N LYS A 72 9.58 -0.62 -13.96
CA LYS A 72 8.58 -0.38 -15.02
C LYS A 72 8.71 -1.34 -16.21
N GLU A 73 9.93 -1.80 -16.50
CA GLU A 73 10.22 -2.74 -17.58
C GLU A 73 9.67 -4.14 -17.29
N GLU A 74 9.83 -4.60 -16.05
CA GLU A 74 9.34 -5.88 -15.61
C GLU A 74 7.81 -5.88 -15.49
N LEU A 75 7.22 -4.74 -15.09
CA LEU A 75 5.77 -4.56 -15.15
C LEU A 75 5.26 -4.67 -16.60
N LYS A 76 5.93 -4.04 -17.57
CA LYS A 76 5.58 -4.17 -18.99
C LYS A 76 5.76 -5.60 -19.50
N LYS A 77 6.81 -6.31 -19.06
CA LYS A 77 7.05 -7.73 -19.37
C LYS A 77 5.89 -8.58 -18.85
N ARG A 78 5.51 -8.43 -17.56
CA ARG A 78 4.35 -9.11 -16.96
C ARG A 78 3.05 -8.76 -17.67
N MET A 79 2.82 -7.50 -18.03
CA MET A 79 1.63 -7.11 -18.82
C MET A 79 1.60 -7.82 -20.17
N LYS A 80 2.74 -7.89 -20.87
CA LYS A 80 2.87 -8.58 -22.16
C LYS A 80 2.68 -10.10 -22.04
N GLU A 81 3.28 -10.74 -21.02
CA GLU A 81 3.09 -12.16 -20.71
C GLU A 81 1.62 -12.48 -20.43
N ARG A 82 0.93 -11.60 -19.70
CA ARG A 82 -0.51 -11.72 -19.40
C ARG A 82 -1.41 -11.30 -20.56
N GLY A 83 -0.86 -10.81 -21.67
CA GLY A 83 -1.63 -10.34 -22.83
C GLY A 83 -2.40 -9.04 -22.62
N TYR A 84 -2.06 -8.25 -21.58
CA TYR A 84 -2.65 -6.93 -21.35
C TYR A 84 -1.84 -5.85 -22.07
N VAL A 85 -2.56 -4.98 -22.78
CA VAL A 85 -2.01 -3.73 -23.31
C VAL A 85 -2.25 -2.63 -22.27
N PRO A 86 -1.27 -1.74 -21.99
CA PRO A 86 -1.51 -0.61 -21.11
C PRO A 86 -2.67 0.22 -21.67
N PRO A 87 -3.67 0.58 -20.85
CA PRO A 87 -4.79 1.38 -21.31
C PRO A 87 -4.26 2.74 -21.78
N ARG A 88 -4.69 3.18 -22.97
CA ARG A 88 -4.41 4.54 -23.44
C ARG A 88 -5.25 5.52 -22.61
N PRO A 89 -4.66 6.57 -22.02
CA PRO A 89 -5.40 7.52 -21.21
C PRO A 89 -6.19 8.48 -22.10
N TRP A 90 -7.33 8.03 -22.63
CA TRP A 90 -8.31 8.91 -23.24
C TRP A 90 -9.12 9.55 -22.11
N LEU A 91 -8.72 10.73 -21.66
CA LEU A 91 -9.42 11.48 -20.60
C LEU A 91 -10.52 12.36 -21.21
N GLU A 92 -11.60 11.73 -21.70
CA GLU A 92 -12.79 12.49 -22.14
C GLU A 92 -13.47 13.19 -20.96
N ARG A 93 -13.46 12.55 -19.79
CA ARG A 93 -14.01 13.10 -18.54
C ARG A 93 -12.90 13.23 -17.50
N PRO A 94 -12.51 14.44 -17.09
CA PRO A 94 -11.53 14.61 -16.03
C PRO A 94 -12.08 14.10 -14.70
N PHE A 95 -11.18 13.59 -13.85
CA PHE A 95 -11.54 13.23 -12.49
C PHE A 95 -11.82 14.50 -11.67
N HIS A 96 -12.97 14.54 -11.01
CA HIS A 96 -13.27 15.58 -10.05
C HIS A 96 -12.58 15.25 -8.73
N ILE A 97 -11.74 16.16 -8.25
CA ILE A 97 -11.01 16.03 -6.99
C ILE A 97 -11.66 17.01 -6.00
N SER A 98 -12.22 16.45 -4.93
CA SER A 98 -12.91 17.20 -3.87
C SER A 98 -12.04 17.49 -2.66
N CYS A 99 -10.89 16.82 -2.52
CA CYS A 99 -9.92 17.04 -1.46
C CYS A 99 -8.50 16.84 -1.99
N THR A 100 -7.53 17.40 -1.29
CA THR A 100 -6.11 17.28 -1.63
C THR A 100 -5.52 15.95 -1.15
N GLY A 101 -4.31 15.62 -1.62
CA GLY A 101 -3.63 14.38 -1.24
C GLY A 101 -3.02 14.41 0.16
N GLY A 102 -2.78 15.59 0.72
CA GLY A 102 -2.17 15.78 2.03
C GLY A 102 -2.06 17.25 2.42
N ILE A 103 -1.45 17.50 3.58
CA ILE A 103 -1.31 18.84 4.15
C ILE A 103 -0.26 19.67 3.38
N PHE A 104 -0.61 20.92 3.06
CA PHE A 104 0.33 21.91 2.54
C PHE A 104 1.05 22.61 3.70
N GLU A 105 2.37 22.65 3.67
CA GLU A 105 3.22 23.29 4.68
C GLU A 105 2.73 22.99 6.13
N PRO A 106 2.90 21.75 6.62
CA PRO A 106 2.34 21.36 7.91
C PRO A 106 2.82 22.29 9.03
N TYR A 107 1.87 22.69 9.88
CA TYR A 107 2.18 23.47 11.07
C TYR A 107 3.10 22.65 11.97
N VAL A 108 4.25 23.21 12.35
CA VAL A 108 5.17 22.61 13.31
C VAL A 108 4.89 23.23 14.67
N PRO A 109 4.32 22.48 15.63
CA PRO A 109 4.09 23.00 16.98
C PRO A 109 5.40 23.31 17.70
N PRO A 110 5.50 24.46 18.40
CA PRO A 110 6.70 24.78 19.15
C PRO A 110 6.91 23.78 20.29
N GLU A 111 8.16 23.39 20.50
CA GLU A 111 8.56 22.50 21.60
C GLU A 111 8.22 23.17 22.94
N GLY A 112 7.34 22.53 23.72
CA GLY A 112 6.89 23.09 25.00
C GLY A 112 5.57 23.85 24.95
N ASP A 113 4.72 23.67 23.92
CA ASP A 113 3.31 24.12 23.94
C ASP A 113 2.46 23.45 25.06
N GLY A 114 3.08 22.56 25.87
CA GLY A 114 2.56 22.04 27.14
C GLY A 114 3.42 22.33 28.40
N LYS A 115 4.62 22.93 28.25
CA LYS A 115 5.50 23.37 29.35
C LYS A 115 6.28 24.60 28.88
N LYS A 116 6.02 25.77 29.46
CA LYS A 116 6.72 27.03 29.13
C LYS A 116 8.24 26.82 29.19
N SER A 117 8.90 26.70 28.05
CA SER A 117 10.35 26.54 27.96
C SER A 117 11.05 27.90 27.86
N PHE A 118 12.12 28.03 28.64
CA PHE A 118 12.95 29.21 28.79
C PHE A 118 13.66 29.59 27.48
N ILE A 119 13.82 30.90 27.28
CA ILE A 119 14.36 31.54 26.07
C ILE A 119 15.75 30.96 25.73
N SER A 120 15.82 30.13 24.68
CA SER A 120 17.06 29.60 24.08
C SER A 120 17.27 30.21 22.69
N THR A 121 18.52 30.27 22.24
CA THR A 121 18.92 30.78 20.90
C THR A 121 18.30 29.98 19.75
N ALA A 122 18.03 28.69 19.95
CA ALA A 122 17.25 27.87 19.01
C ALA A 122 15.80 28.35 18.88
N GLY A 123 15.20 28.84 19.97
CA GLY A 123 13.84 29.39 19.98
C GLY A 123 13.70 30.71 19.22
N ALA A 124 14.77 31.49 19.06
CA ALA A 124 14.73 32.72 18.25
C ALA A 124 14.59 32.43 16.75
N LYS A 125 15.30 31.41 16.24
CA LYS A 125 15.16 30.95 14.84
C LYS A 125 13.76 30.43 14.58
N GLN A 126 13.23 29.60 15.48
CA GLN A 126 11.85 29.11 15.41
C GLN A 126 10.85 30.29 15.38
N LYS A 127 11.01 31.29 16.26
CA LYS A 127 10.14 32.49 16.28
C LYS A 127 10.15 33.28 14.97
N PHE A 128 11.31 33.39 14.30
CA PHE A 128 11.40 34.06 13.00
C PHE A 128 10.64 33.29 11.91
N GLU A 129 10.82 31.97 11.84
CA GLU A 129 10.06 31.11 10.94
C GLU A 129 8.54 31.16 11.23
N PHE A 130 8.16 31.23 12.51
CA PHE A 130 6.75 31.40 12.88
C PHE A 130 6.18 32.71 12.36
N LEU A 131 6.95 33.80 12.37
CA LEU A 131 6.48 35.09 11.88
C LEU A 131 6.25 35.05 10.36
N GLU A 132 7.16 34.44 9.60
CA GLU A 132 6.99 34.23 8.17
C GLU A 132 5.78 33.33 7.86
N LYS A 133 5.65 32.22 8.58
CA LYS A 133 4.50 31.31 8.42
C LYS A 133 3.19 32.00 8.79
N LYS A 134 3.21 32.92 9.76
CA LYS A 134 2.04 33.69 10.20
C LYS A 134 1.63 34.75 9.16
N SER A 135 2.57 35.43 8.50
CA SER A 135 2.24 36.38 7.43
C SER A 135 1.58 35.68 6.24
N LYS A 136 2.11 34.52 5.82
CA LYS A 136 1.47 33.63 4.82
C LYS A 136 0.07 33.19 5.25
N SER A 137 -0.10 32.87 6.54
CA SER A 137 -1.41 32.48 7.08
C SER A 137 -2.42 33.63 7.03
N MET A 138 -1.99 34.86 7.32
CA MET A 138 -2.85 36.04 7.25
C MET A 138 -3.29 36.33 5.80
N LEU A 139 -2.39 36.17 4.84
CA LEU A 139 -2.72 36.28 3.41
C LEU A 139 -3.70 35.18 2.98
N ALA A 140 -3.51 33.95 3.47
CA ALA A 140 -4.43 32.84 3.22
C ALA A 140 -5.82 33.14 3.77
N VAL A 141 -5.95 33.58 5.03
CA VAL A 141 -7.24 34.00 5.61
C VAL A 141 -7.91 35.10 4.80
N ARG A 142 -7.14 36.09 4.32
CA ARG A 142 -7.67 37.14 3.44
C ARG A 142 -8.20 36.57 2.12
N LYS A 143 -7.53 35.57 1.54
CA LYS A 143 -8.03 34.88 0.35
C LYS A 143 -9.31 34.11 0.64
N ILE A 144 -9.39 33.39 1.77
CA ILE A 144 -10.60 32.65 2.20
C ILE A 144 -11.79 33.61 2.31
N ARG A 145 -11.60 34.74 3.00
CA ARG A 145 -12.62 35.80 3.14
C ARG A 145 -13.06 36.42 1.82
N GLY A 146 -12.23 36.34 0.78
CA GLY A 146 -12.60 36.81 -0.57
C GLY A 146 -13.60 35.92 -1.29
N TYR A 147 -13.73 34.65 -0.88
CA TYR A 147 -14.69 33.70 -1.43
C TYR A 147 -15.85 33.41 -0.46
N GLU A 148 -15.60 33.47 0.85
CA GLU A 148 -16.57 33.23 1.91
C GLU A 148 -16.64 34.45 2.83
N GLU A 149 -17.66 35.29 2.62
CA GLU A 149 -17.82 36.56 3.36
C GLU A 149 -18.09 36.33 4.85
N ASP A 150 -18.79 35.24 5.19
CA ASP A 150 -19.14 34.86 6.57
C ASP A 150 -17.97 34.24 7.35
N PHE A 151 -16.79 34.08 6.72
CA PHE A 151 -15.65 33.42 7.35
C PHE A 151 -14.97 34.32 8.39
N ASP A 152 -15.23 34.01 9.66
CA ASP A 152 -14.52 34.59 10.79
C ASP A 152 -13.65 33.56 11.54
N THR A 153 -12.49 34.01 12.01
CA THR A 153 -11.47 33.14 12.60
C THR A 153 -11.88 32.59 13.96
N ASP A 154 -12.60 33.39 14.74
CA ASP A 154 -12.99 33.02 16.10
C ASP A 154 -14.23 32.12 16.06
N ASN A 155 -15.21 32.46 15.22
CA ASN A 155 -16.38 31.60 14.97
C ASN A 155 -16.01 30.29 14.27
N PHE A 156 -14.97 30.28 13.43
CA PHE A 156 -14.53 29.06 12.79
C PHE A 156 -14.01 28.03 13.80
N ALA A 157 -13.36 28.48 14.89
CA ALA A 157 -12.81 27.56 15.88
C ALA A 157 -13.90 26.73 16.60
N SER A 158 -15.07 27.31 16.87
CA SER A 158 -16.22 26.60 17.45
C SER A 158 -16.86 25.64 16.45
N THR A 159 -17.09 26.09 15.20
CA THR A 159 -17.63 25.22 14.15
C THR A 159 -16.71 24.02 13.85
N ALA A 160 -15.38 24.23 13.88
CA ALA A 160 -14.40 23.16 13.75
C ALA A 160 -14.51 22.12 14.87
N GLN A 161 -14.78 22.55 16.10
CA GLN A 161 -15.03 21.65 17.22
C GLN A 161 -16.30 20.81 17.00
N ASP A 162 -17.37 21.42 16.50
CA ASP A 162 -18.62 20.71 16.20
C ASP A 162 -18.43 19.67 15.09
N ILE A 163 -17.70 20.03 14.02
CA ILE A 163 -17.33 19.09 12.93
C ILE A 163 -16.51 17.93 13.49
N TYR A 164 -15.54 18.22 14.37
CA TYR A 164 -14.72 17.20 15.01
C TYR A 164 -15.55 16.23 15.86
N ILE A 165 -16.47 16.75 16.69
CA ILE A 165 -17.35 15.93 17.54
C ILE A 165 -18.29 15.10 16.68
N ALA A 166 -18.92 15.70 15.66
CA ALA A 166 -19.80 15.01 14.73
C ALA A 166 -19.07 13.88 14.00
N GLY A 167 -17.86 14.15 13.47
CA GLY A 167 -17.04 13.17 12.78
C GLY A 167 -16.74 11.93 13.64
N HIS A 168 -16.30 12.14 14.89
CA HIS A 168 -16.00 11.02 15.79
C HIS A 168 -17.26 10.26 16.24
N LYS A 169 -18.39 10.96 16.44
CA LYS A 169 -19.68 10.33 16.76
C LYS A 169 -20.17 9.42 15.62
N TYR A 170 -20.10 9.89 14.38
CA TYR A 170 -20.51 9.10 13.21
C TYR A 170 -19.52 7.97 12.88
N MET A 171 -18.23 8.17 13.16
CA MET A 171 -17.23 7.11 13.09
C MET A 171 -17.54 5.99 14.08
N ALA A 172 -17.85 6.31 15.34
CA ALA A 172 -18.23 5.35 16.37
C ALA A 172 -19.52 4.60 16.02
N ALA A 173 -20.52 5.31 15.46
CA ALA A 173 -21.77 4.72 14.98
C ALA A 173 -21.62 3.92 13.66
N LYS A 174 -20.48 4.02 12.98
CA LYS A 174 -20.20 3.41 11.66
C LYS A 174 -21.17 3.86 10.55
N ASP A 175 -21.76 5.04 10.67
CA ASP A 175 -22.63 5.61 9.63
C ASP A 175 -21.79 6.23 8.50
N LYS A 176 -21.61 5.46 7.42
CA LYS A 176 -20.75 5.84 6.30
C LYS A 176 -21.24 7.06 5.53
N HIS A 177 -22.54 7.31 5.49
CA HIS A 177 -23.11 8.38 4.65
C HIS A 177 -22.86 9.73 5.29
N LYS A 178 -23.27 9.88 6.55
CA LYS A 178 -23.05 11.11 7.31
C LYS A 178 -21.57 11.39 7.53
N LEU A 179 -20.77 10.34 7.76
CA LEU A 179 -19.33 10.49 7.98
C LEU A 179 -18.61 11.18 6.79
N ARG A 180 -19.01 10.88 5.56
CA ARG A 180 -18.43 11.48 4.34
C ARG A 180 -18.72 12.97 4.18
N GLU A 181 -19.74 13.49 4.87
CA GLU A 181 -20.05 14.92 4.84
C GLU A 181 -19.09 15.72 5.73
N TYR A 182 -18.60 15.14 6.83
CA TYR A 182 -17.73 15.80 7.80
C TYR A 182 -16.24 15.51 7.59
N ILE A 183 -15.90 14.51 6.77
CA ILE A 183 -14.54 14.01 6.58
C ILE A 183 -14.18 14.00 5.09
N THR A 184 -12.94 14.31 4.77
CA THR A 184 -12.44 14.22 3.39
C THR A 184 -12.19 12.78 2.94
N GLU A 185 -12.10 12.58 1.64
CA GLU A 185 -11.83 11.31 0.99
C GLU A 185 -10.45 10.77 1.37
N ARG A 186 -9.51 11.67 1.69
CA ARG A 186 -8.16 11.33 2.18
C ARG A 186 -8.15 10.82 3.61
N CYS A 187 -8.92 11.44 4.50
CA CYS A 187 -8.98 11.11 5.91
C CYS A 187 -9.85 9.88 6.21
N TYR A 188 -10.91 9.69 5.43
CA TYR A 188 -11.85 8.57 5.59
C TYR A 188 -11.17 7.20 5.71
N PRO A 189 -10.25 6.78 4.82
CA PRO A 189 -9.58 5.50 4.95
C PRO A 189 -8.72 5.41 6.22
N GLU A 190 -8.04 6.48 6.64
CA GLU A 190 -7.22 6.47 7.86
C GLU A 190 -8.06 6.33 9.12
N MET A 191 -9.18 7.05 9.19
CA MET A 191 -10.09 6.94 10.34
C MET A 191 -10.84 5.62 10.38
N MET A 192 -11.22 5.06 9.24
CA MET A 192 -11.97 3.79 9.19
C MET A 192 -11.06 2.55 9.19
N HIS A 193 -9.74 2.72 9.02
CA HIS A 193 -8.77 1.65 9.14
C HIS A 193 -8.86 1.01 10.53
N ASN A 194 -8.94 -0.32 10.59
CA ASN A 194 -9.10 -1.09 11.82
C ASN A 194 -10.40 -0.86 12.64
N VAL A 195 -11.36 -0.05 12.16
CA VAL A 195 -12.63 0.20 12.87
C VAL A 195 -13.69 -0.88 12.60
N LYS A 196 -13.61 -1.57 11.45
CA LYS A 196 -14.66 -2.48 10.96
C LYS A 196 -15.07 -3.53 12.00
N ASP A 197 -14.10 -4.24 12.58
CA ASP A 197 -14.33 -5.37 13.50
C ASP A 197 -14.23 -4.97 14.98
N LYS A 198 -14.28 -3.67 15.31
CA LYS A 198 -14.20 -3.16 16.68
C LYS A 198 -15.41 -2.33 17.03
N THR A 199 -15.77 -2.23 18.30
CA THR A 199 -16.76 -1.25 18.78
C THR A 199 -16.02 -0.15 19.54
N ILE A 200 -16.35 1.11 19.24
CA ILE A 200 -15.65 2.27 19.77
C ILE A 200 -16.67 3.09 20.55
N HIS A 201 -16.40 3.27 21.84
CA HIS A 201 -17.08 4.23 22.69
C HIS A 201 -16.16 5.44 22.82
N TRP A 202 -16.54 6.52 22.16
CA TRP A 202 -15.85 7.80 22.25
C TRP A 202 -16.85 8.86 22.69
N SER A 203 -16.44 9.68 23.65
CA SER A 203 -17.24 10.81 24.09
C SER A 203 -16.37 12.03 24.38
N PHE A 204 -16.85 13.16 23.91
CA PHE A 204 -16.30 14.47 24.23
C PHE A 204 -16.86 14.94 25.58
N LEU A 205 -15.98 15.25 26.54
CA LEU A 205 -16.41 15.75 27.85
C LEU A 205 -16.44 17.28 27.88
N LYS A 206 -15.26 17.90 27.75
CA LYS A 206 -15.11 19.36 27.81
C LYS A 206 -13.84 19.82 27.10
N SER A 207 -13.83 21.08 26.69
CA SER A 207 -12.61 21.77 26.28
C SER A 207 -11.92 22.34 27.51
N LEU A 208 -10.62 22.05 27.68
CA LEU A 208 -9.82 22.65 28.76
C LEU A 208 -9.38 24.05 28.38
N GLU A 209 -8.92 24.20 27.14
CA GLU A 209 -8.67 25.50 26.51
C GLU A 209 -9.63 25.66 25.33
N PRO A 210 -10.05 26.88 25.00
CA PRO A 210 -10.85 27.12 23.81
C PRO A 210 -10.05 26.72 22.55
N PRO A 211 -10.72 26.16 21.52
CA PRO A 211 -10.06 25.85 20.26
C PRO A 211 -9.49 27.14 19.64
N ARG A 212 -8.26 27.06 19.12
CA ARG A 212 -7.61 28.20 18.47
C ARG A 212 -7.18 27.84 17.06
N MET A 213 -7.48 28.70 16.09
CA MET A 213 -6.93 28.59 14.75
C MET A 213 -5.45 29.01 14.78
N VAL A 214 -4.56 28.14 14.33
CA VAL A 214 -3.11 28.35 14.43
C VAL A 214 -2.49 28.66 13.07
N HIS A 215 -2.94 27.96 12.05
CA HIS A 215 -2.35 28.04 10.71
C HIS A 215 -3.44 28.00 9.64
N ALA A 216 -3.22 28.71 8.54
CA ALA A 216 -4.09 28.65 7.37
C ALA A 216 -3.24 28.66 6.09
N ARG A 217 -3.64 27.86 5.11
CA ARG A 217 -3.00 27.77 3.79
C ARG A 217 -4.06 27.69 2.71
N VAL A 218 -3.77 28.29 1.57
CA VAL A 218 -4.59 28.22 0.36
C VAL A 218 -3.66 27.91 -0.79
N THR A 219 -3.99 26.88 -1.56
CA THR A 219 -3.21 26.44 -2.73
C THR A 219 -4.15 26.08 -3.88
N ASP A 220 -3.61 26.19 -5.09
CA ASP A 220 -4.23 25.75 -6.33
C ASP A 220 -3.81 24.32 -6.68
N VAL A 221 -4.76 23.51 -7.18
CA VAL A 221 -4.52 22.12 -7.57
C VAL A 221 -4.94 21.92 -9.01
N ILE A 222 -4.00 21.47 -9.84
CA ILE A 222 -4.15 21.27 -11.31
C ILE A 222 -4.34 22.59 -12.07
N SER A 223 -5.35 23.38 -11.73
CA SER A 223 -5.65 24.68 -12.33
C SER A 223 -5.69 25.77 -11.27
N LYS A 224 -5.36 27.00 -11.65
CA LYS A 224 -5.34 28.18 -10.76
C LYS A 224 -6.72 28.54 -10.21
N GLU A 225 -7.77 28.07 -10.86
CA GLU A 225 -9.16 28.28 -10.47
C GLU A 225 -9.59 27.32 -9.35
N ASN A 226 -8.93 26.18 -9.20
CA ASN A 226 -9.30 25.14 -8.25
C ASN A 226 -8.51 25.32 -6.94
N LEU A 227 -9.07 26.11 -6.02
CA LEU A 227 -8.42 26.51 -4.78
C LEU A 227 -8.93 25.70 -3.60
N PHE A 228 -7.99 25.15 -2.86
CA PHE A 228 -8.24 24.45 -1.60
C PHE A 228 -7.68 25.26 -0.45
N ALA A 229 -8.49 25.47 0.59
CA ALA A 229 -7.99 25.97 1.86
C ALA A 229 -7.81 24.83 2.83
N GLN A 230 -6.73 24.91 3.58
CA GLN A 230 -6.47 24.11 4.76
C GLN A 230 -6.31 25.04 5.96
N VAL A 231 -6.99 24.70 7.05
CA VAL A 231 -6.94 25.44 8.30
C VAL A 231 -6.62 24.47 9.42
N THR A 232 -5.58 24.77 10.21
CA THR A 232 -5.21 23.96 11.36
C THR A 232 -5.72 24.60 12.64
N VAL A 233 -6.41 23.79 13.44
CA VAL A 233 -6.98 24.18 14.72
C VAL A 233 -6.33 23.34 15.81
N ARG A 234 -5.87 24.01 16.86
CA ARG A 234 -5.37 23.35 18.07
C ARG A 234 -6.53 23.09 19.01
N PHE A 235 -6.70 21.83 19.38
CA PHE A 235 -7.62 21.38 20.40
C PHE A 235 -6.85 20.98 21.66
N HIS A 236 -7.32 21.43 22.82
CA HIS A 236 -6.90 20.90 24.10
C HIS A 236 -8.13 20.52 24.92
N THR A 237 -8.45 19.22 24.89
CA THR A 237 -9.77 18.71 25.26
C THR A 237 -9.65 17.51 26.19
N GLN A 238 -10.69 17.27 26.97
CA GLN A 238 -10.86 16.05 27.75
C GLN A 238 -11.79 15.09 27.01
N GLN A 239 -11.29 13.89 26.78
CA GLN A 239 -11.98 12.86 26.01
C GLN A 239 -11.97 11.52 26.75
N LEU A 240 -13.00 10.72 26.47
CA LEU A 240 -13.06 9.31 26.86
C LEU A 240 -12.96 8.45 25.61
N LEU A 241 -12.21 7.36 25.72
CA LEU A 241 -12.05 6.41 24.64
C LEU A 241 -11.97 5.01 25.23
N ALA A 242 -12.88 4.14 24.82
CA ALA A 242 -12.84 2.70 25.05
C ALA A 242 -13.03 1.98 23.72
N ILE A 243 -12.09 1.10 23.38
CA ILE A 243 -12.14 0.28 22.17
C ILE A 243 -12.31 -1.16 22.61
N TYR A 244 -13.35 -1.81 22.09
CA TYR A 244 -13.61 -3.22 22.31
C TYR A 244 -13.35 -4.03 21.05
N ASP A 245 -12.90 -5.26 21.26
CA ASP A 245 -12.75 -6.28 20.23
C ASP A 245 -14.12 -6.71 19.67
N ARG A 246 -14.11 -7.52 18.61
CA ARG A 246 -15.32 -8.14 18.03
C ARG A 246 -16.13 -8.97 19.03
N PHE A 247 -15.45 -9.48 20.07
CA PHE A 247 -16.05 -10.28 21.14
C PHE A 247 -16.47 -9.43 22.35
N GLY A 248 -16.39 -8.10 22.27
CA GLY A 248 -16.77 -7.19 23.36
C GLY A 248 -15.75 -7.10 24.51
N ARG A 249 -14.54 -7.64 24.34
CA ARG A 249 -13.44 -7.49 25.32
C ARG A 249 -12.76 -6.13 25.15
N LEU A 250 -12.43 -5.47 26.25
CA LEU A 250 -11.71 -4.20 26.22
C LEU A 250 -10.30 -4.41 25.65
N MET A 251 -10.00 -3.72 24.55
CA MET A 251 -8.69 -3.75 23.87
C MET A 251 -7.81 -2.60 24.31
N HIS A 252 -8.38 -1.40 24.42
CA HIS A 252 -7.64 -0.19 24.73
C HIS A 252 -8.53 0.87 25.38
N GLY A 253 -7.94 1.65 26.30
CA GLY A 253 -8.61 2.78 26.93
C GLY A 253 -9.52 2.40 28.09
N SER A 254 -10.41 3.31 28.47
CA SER A 254 -11.37 3.16 29.56
C SER A 254 -12.52 4.12 29.32
N GLU A 255 -13.74 3.70 29.62
CA GLU A 255 -14.95 4.52 29.49
C GLU A 255 -15.11 5.51 30.65
N ILE A 256 -14.39 5.30 31.75
CA ILE A 256 -14.54 6.11 32.98
C ILE A 256 -13.42 7.14 33.10
N VAL A 257 -12.20 6.78 32.69
CA VAL A 257 -11.02 7.61 32.90
C VAL A 257 -10.85 8.60 31.76
N ALA A 258 -11.19 9.86 32.03
CA ALA A 258 -10.97 10.98 31.13
C ALA A 258 -9.47 11.22 30.91
N LYS A 259 -9.10 11.49 29.66
CA LYS A 259 -7.72 11.83 29.28
C LYS A 259 -7.68 13.20 28.64
N ASP A 260 -6.66 13.95 29.00
CA ASP A 260 -6.33 15.21 28.36
C ASP A 260 -5.63 14.91 27.03
N VAL A 261 -6.16 15.49 25.96
CA VAL A 261 -5.72 15.26 24.59
C VAL A 261 -5.40 16.61 23.96
N LEU A 262 -4.16 16.78 23.50
CA LEU A 262 -3.70 17.95 22.75
C LEU A 262 -3.47 17.51 21.29
N GLU A 263 -4.22 18.09 20.37
CA GLU A 263 -4.20 17.72 18.95
C GLU A 263 -4.21 18.96 18.06
N TYR A 264 -3.55 18.87 16.91
CA TYR A 264 -3.62 19.87 15.85
C TYR A 264 -4.34 19.21 14.67
N VAL A 265 -5.60 19.56 14.49
CA VAL A 265 -6.46 18.97 13.45
C VAL A 265 -6.51 19.92 12.27
N VAL A 266 -6.36 19.35 11.07
CA VAL A 266 -6.41 20.07 9.80
C VAL A 266 -7.79 19.87 9.20
N PHE A 267 -8.45 20.98 8.90
CA PHE A 267 -9.69 21.05 8.15
C PHE A 267 -9.38 21.52 6.74
N GLU A 268 -10.12 21.00 5.77
CA GLU A 268 -9.99 21.40 4.37
C GLU A 268 -11.36 21.77 3.81
N LYS A 269 -11.37 22.78 2.94
CA LYS A 269 -12.51 23.14 2.10
C LYS A 269 -12.02 23.42 0.69
N HIS A 270 -12.73 22.87 -0.29
CA HIS A 270 -12.62 23.31 -1.68
C HIS A 270 -13.39 24.64 -1.79
N ILE A 271 -12.66 25.75 -1.85
CA ILE A 271 -13.23 27.09 -1.77
C ILE A 271 -13.87 27.53 -3.07
N SER A 272 -13.29 27.13 -4.21
CA SER A 272 -13.84 27.47 -5.52
C SER A 272 -15.20 26.83 -5.81
N ASN A 273 -15.60 25.83 -5.03
CA ASN A 273 -16.90 25.21 -5.12
C ASN A 273 -17.90 25.88 -4.17
N GLU A 274 -19.02 26.35 -4.70
CA GLU A 274 -20.12 26.97 -3.94
C GLU A 274 -20.68 26.04 -2.85
N TYR A 275 -20.74 24.73 -3.13
CA TYR A 275 -21.23 23.73 -2.18
C TYR A 275 -20.12 23.17 -1.27
N GLY A 276 -18.92 23.76 -1.31
CA GLY A 276 -17.81 23.36 -0.47
C GLY A 276 -18.15 23.50 1.01
N ARG A 277 -17.93 22.42 1.77
CA ARG A 277 -18.04 22.43 3.23
C ARG A 277 -16.67 22.21 3.86
N TRP A 278 -16.49 22.72 5.07
CA TRP A 278 -15.33 22.42 5.89
C TRP A 278 -15.39 20.98 6.37
N ARG A 279 -14.35 20.20 6.07
CA ARG A 279 -14.25 18.78 6.40
C ARG A 279 -12.93 18.47 7.07
N LEU A 280 -12.91 17.47 7.95
CA LEU A 280 -11.70 16.97 8.60
C LEU A 280 -10.80 16.31 7.55
N HIS A 281 -9.56 16.78 7.42
CA HIS A 281 -8.61 16.31 6.41
C HIS A 281 -7.48 15.46 6.97
N ASP A 282 -6.83 15.91 8.05
CA ASP A 282 -5.68 15.20 8.61
C ASP A 282 -5.43 15.66 10.06
N LYS A 283 -4.52 14.98 10.76
CA LYS A 283 -4.10 15.28 12.13
C LYS A 283 -2.57 15.37 12.19
N ILE A 284 -2.06 16.52 12.63
CA ILE A 284 -0.63 16.71 12.84
C ILE A 284 -0.27 16.16 14.23
N ILE A 285 0.67 15.20 14.24
CA ILE A 285 1.24 14.62 15.46
C ILE A 285 2.65 15.19 15.63
N PRO A 286 2.89 16.05 16.64
CA PRO A 286 4.24 16.54 16.88
C PRO A 286 5.15 15.45 17.46
N ASP A 287 6.42 15.47 17.08
CA ASP A 287 7.42 14.46 17.49
C ASP A 287 7.67 14.46 19.00
N TRP A 288 7.51 15.60 19.66
CA TRP A 288 7.71 15.77 21.09
C TRP A 288 6.50 15.33 21.94
N LEU A 289 5.39 14.92 21.32
CA LEU A 289 4.22 14.42 22.05
C LEU A 289 4.60 13.12 22.79
N PRO A 290 4.22 12.94 24.07
CA PRO A 290 4.46 11.68 24.74
C PRO A 290 3.78 10.54 23.98
N PRO A 291 4.39 9.34 23.96
CA PRO A 291 3.81 8.19 23.29
C PRO A 291 2.44 7.88 23.87
N LYS A 292 1.55 7.37 23.01
CA LYS A 292 0.22 6.91 23.42
C LYS A 292 0.37 5.79 24.45
N GLN A 293 -0.63 5.67 25.33
CA GLN A 293 -0.64 4.59 26.30
C GLN A 293 -0.58 3.24 25.59
N PRO A 294 0.24 2.29 26.07
CA PRO A 294 0.31 0.97 25.47
C PRO A 294 -1.02 0.23 25.65
N ALA A 295 -1.30 -0.70 24.74
CA ALA A 295 -2.38 -1.66 24.96
C ALA A 295 -1.96 -2.66 26.06
N PRO A 296 -2.92 -3.19 26.84
CA PRO A 296 -2.63 -4.24 27.82
C PRO A 296 -2.18 -5.57 27.19
N ILE A 297 -2.29 -5.72 25.87
CA ILE A 297 -1.95 -6.93 25.14
C ILE A 297 -0.45 -6.93 24.82
N THR A 298 0.23 -8.04 25.10
CA THR A 298 1.61 -8.28 24.71
C THR A 298 1.68 -8.88 23.30
N TYR A 299 2.74 -8.56 22.55
CA TYR A 299 3.00 -9.13 21.24
C TYR A 299 4.42 -9.69 21.18
N GLN A 300 4.61 -10.75 20.38
CA GLN A 300 5.93 -11.30 20.09
C GLN A 300 6.41 -10.72 18.76
N LEU A 301 7.59 -10.13 18.75
CA LEU A 301 8.28 -9.77 17.52
C LEU A 301 8.90 -11.04 16.96
N ILE A 302 8.47 -11.41 15.75
CA ILE A 302 9.13 -12.47 14.99
C ILE A 302 10.21 -11.75 14.18
N GLU A 303 11.47 -11.92 14.59
CA GLU A 303 12.59 -11.51 13.76
C GLU A 303 12.61 -12.43 12.54
N GLU A 304 12.39 -11.87 11.36
CA GLU A 304 12.57 -12.61 10.11
C GLU A 304 14.04 -13.01 10.04
N THR A 305 14.33 -14.29 10.29
CA THR A 305 15.65 -14.84 10.02
C THR A 305 15.87 -14.72 8.52
N VAL A 306 16.73 -13.78 8.13
CA VAL A 306 17.25 -13.69 6.78
C VAL A 306 17.98 -15.01 6.53
N GLU A 307 17.31 -15.94 5.86
CA GLU A 307 17.99 -17.06 5.24
C GLU A 307 18.90 -16.45 4.18
N GLU A 308 20.17 -16.29 4.52
CA GLU A 308 21.22 -16.01 3.55
C GLU A 308 21.19 -17.15 2.55
N GLU A 309 20.53 -16.93 1.42
CA GLU A 309 20.62 -17.80 0.26
C GLU A 309 22.10 -17.96 -0.07
N ALA A 310 22.59 -19.17 0.18
CA ALA A 310 23.89 -19.65 -0.24
C ALA A 310 24.09 -19.26 -1.71
N THR A 311 24.95 -18.27 -1.94
CA THR A 311 25.42 -17.93 -3.28
C THR A 311 26.15 -19.14 -3.82
N THR A 312 25.45 -19.87 -4.69
CA THR A 312 25.99 -20.96 -5.49
C THR A 312 27.29 -20.51 -6.17
N GLU A 313 28.29 -21.34 -5.96
CA GLU A 313 29.65 -21.26 -6.46
C GLU A 313 29.70 -21.21 -8.00
N THR A 314 30.34 -20.16 -8.53
CA THR A 314 31.01 -20.05 -9.86
C THR A 314 30.16 -19.99 -11.15
N PRO A 315 30.58 -19.14 -12.12
CA PRO A 315 31.50 -19.64 -13.15
C PRO A 315 32.67 -18.67 -13.42
N LYS A 316 33.86 -18.99 -12.90
CA LYS A 316 35.16 -18.42 -13.31
C LYS A 316 35.76 -19.10 -14.57
N GLN A 317 35.00 -19.93 -15.28
CA GLN A 317 35.51 -20.74 -16.40
C GLN A 317 35.20 -20.17 -17.80
N LEU A 318 34.57 -19.00 -17.91
CA LEU A 318 34.25 -18.39 -19.21
C LEU A 318 35.29 -17.35 -19.69
N GLU A 319 36.18 -16.86 -18.81
CA GLU A 319 37.17 -15.83 -19.20
C GLU A 319 38.49 -16.40 -19.76
N GLU A 320 38.83 -17.67 -19.49
CA GLU A 320 40.08 -18.27 -20.00
C GLU A 320 39.96 -18.77 -21.45
N GLY A 321 38.74 -18.97 -21.96
CA GLY A 321 38.50 -19.41 -23.34
C GLY A 321 38.61 -18.29 -24.38
N GLN A 322 38.34 -17.04 -23.99
CA GLN A 322 38.34 -15.90 -24.92
C GLN A 322 39.74 -15.32 -25.16
N LYS A 323 40.67 -15.43 -24.19
CA LYS A 323 42.06 -14.94 -24.35
C LYS A 323 42.96 -15.81 -25.23
N LYS A 324 42.54 -17.04 -25.58
CA LYS A 324 43.33 -17.94 -26.44
C LYS A 324 43.05 -17.81 -27.95
N LEU A 325 41.99 -17.11 -28.34
CA LEU A 325 41.61 -16.97 -29.75
C LEU A 325 42.19 -15.71 -30.42
N GLU A 326 42.66 -14.73 -29.66
CA GLU A 326 43.27 -13.49 -30.18
C GLU A 326 44.80 -13.57 -30.38
N ALA A 327 45.45 -14.68 -30.01
CA ALA A 327 46.91 -14.81 -30.00
C ALA A 327 47.53 -15.49 -31.24
N THR A 328 46.75 -15.82 -32.27
CA THR A 328 47.24 -16.57 -33.45
C THR A 328 46.64 -16.06 -34.76
N GLU A 329 47.07 -14.89 -35.24
CA GLU A 329 47.18 -14.57 -36.68
C GLU A 329 48.31 -13.54 -36.91
N PRO A 330 49.26 -13.76 -37.86
CA PRO A 330 50.31 -12.80 -38.18
C PRO A 330 49.96 -11.89 -39.38
N GLU A 331 50.21 -10.60 -39.16
CA GLU A 331 50.72 -9.53 -40.04
C GLU A 331 50.84 -9.76 -41.57
N GLN A 332 50.13 -8.94 -42.37
CA GLN A 332 50.69 -8.30 -43.57
C GLN A 332 49.90 -7.07 -44.08
N ALA A 333 50.70 -6.01 -44.32
CA ALA A 333 50.55 -4.90 -45.27
C ALA A 333 49.69 -3.65 -44.95
N GLN A 334 50.42 -2.56 -44.73
CA GLN A 334 50.02 -1.14 -44.66
C GLN A 334 49.48 -0.59 -45.99
N VAL A 335 48.46 0.28 -45.95
CA VAL A 335 48.37 1.46 -46.83
C VAL A 335 47.79 2.65 -46.05
N VAL A 336 48.44 3.80 -46.26
CA VAL A 336 48.37 5.10 -45.56
C VAL A 336 47.19 5.97 -46.04
N ALA A 337 46.54 6.71 -45.12
CA ALA A 337 45.98 8.08 -45.28
C ALA A 337 45.18 8.44 -44.00
N SER A 338 45.74 9.17 -43.02
CA SER A 338 45.83 10.64 -42.88
C SER A 338 44.52 11.37 -42.54
N SER A 339 44.62 12.19 -41.48
CA SER A 339 43.68 13.22 -40.97
C SER A 339 42.46 12.70 -40.20
N SER A 340 42.07 13.22 -39.03
CA SER A 340 42.53 14.35 -38.22
C SER A 340 41.91 14.18 -36.82
N ALA A 341 42.71 14.49 -35.79
CA ALA A 341 42.30 14.50 -34.40
C ALA A 341 41.48 15.77 -34.09
N SER A 342 40.41 15.66 -33.32
CA SER A 342 40.05 16.73 -32.38
C SER A 342 39.36 16.16 -31.14
N SER A 343 39.87 16.63 -30.03
CA SER A 343 39.76 16.14 -28.67
C SER A 343 38.51 16.62 -27.94
N THR A 344 38.00 15.76 -27.07
CA THR A 344 37.27 16.09 -25.85
C THR A 344 37.98 17.15 -25.00
N SER A 345 37.26 18.18 -24.56
CA SER A 345 37.48 18.78 -23.24
C SER A 345 36.18 19.38 -22.68
N LYS A 346 36.02 19.19 -21.38
CA LYS A 346 34.91 19.60 -20.50
C LYS A 346 35.12 21.04 -19.97
N PRO A 347 34.18 21.62 -19.20
CA PRO A 347 33.81 23.03 -19.24
C PRO A 347 34.58 23.91 -18.24
N ASN A 348 34.54 25.23 -18.48
CA ASN A 348 34.89 26.25 -17.48
C ASN A 348 33.69 27.16 -17.19
N ALA A 349 33.58 27.51 -15.90
CA ALA A 349 32.58 28.39 -15.32
C ALA A 349 32.97 29.88 -15.43
N THR A 350 31.97 30.72 -15.13
CA THR A 350 31.99 32.13 -14.64
C THR A 350 32.08 33.32 -15.62
N ALA A 351 31.16 34.27 -15.35
CA ALA A 351 31.06 35.70 -15.74
C ALA A 351 30.78 35.96 -17.24
N ILE A 352 29.72 36.65 -17.65
CA ILE A 352 29.00 37.83 -17.12
C ILE A 352 27.48 37.63 -17.20
#